data_AF-A0A258BTS8-F1
#
_entry.id   AF-A0A258BTS8-F1
#
_cell.length_a   1.000
_cell.length_b   1.000
_cell.length_c   1.000
_cell.angle_alpha   90.00
_cell.angle_beta   90.00
_cell.angle_gamma   90.00
#
_symmetry.space_group_name_H-M   'P 1'
#
loop_
_entity.id
_entity.type
_entity.pdbx_description
1 polymer ?
#
loop_
_entity_poly.entity_id
_entity_poly.type
_entity_poly.pdbx_seq_one_letter_code
_entity_poly.pdbx_strand_id
1 'polypeptide(L)' 'HAWAEVYLPYVGWRGFDPTNGCAANQDHIRVACGRNYIDATPTSGTIYKGGGAESLHVEVRMSEVQGQ' A
#
# COMPACT_ATOMS: atom_id res chain seq x y z
N HIS A 1 -1.27 2.87 -4.23
CA HIS A 1 0.20 3.03 -4.24
C HIS A 1 0.82 1.84 -3.52
N ALA A 2 2.05 1.47 -3.85
CA ALA A 2 2.77 0.34 -3.25
C ALA A 2 4.28 0.64 -3.20
N TRP A 3 4.98 0.07 -2.23
CA TRP A 3 6.42 0.18 -2.04
C TRP A 3 7.02 -1.19 -1.70
N ALA A 4 8.34 -1.31 -1.76
CA ALA A 4 9.05 -2.53 -1.41
C ALA A 4 9.68 -2.40 -0.02
N GLU A 5 9.77 -3.51 0.72
CA GLU A 5 10.39 -3.54 2.04
C GLU A 5 11.47 -4.60 2.12
N VAL A 6 12.55 -4.28 2.83
CA VAL A 6 13.64 -5.22 3.13
C VAL A 6 13.82 -5.32 4.64
N TYR A 7 14.00 -6.54 5.13
CA TYR A 7 14.37 -6.78 6.51
C TYR A 7 15.89 -6.70 6.65
N LEU A 8 16.35 -5.76 7.46
CA LEU A 8 17.75 -5.63 7.82
C LEU A 8 17.95 -6.22 9.22
N PRO A 9 18.89 -7.17 9.40
CA PRO A 9 19.22 -7.70 10.72
C PRO A 9 19.49 -6.58 11.73
N TYR A 10 18.96 -6.70 12.94
CA TYR A 10 19.08 -5.74 14.06
C TYR A 10 18.39 -4.38 13.85
N VAL A 11 18.00 -4.01 12.63
CA VAL A 11 17.42 -2.71 12.26
C VAL A 11 15.93 -2.80 11.95
N GLY A 12 15.45 -3.97 11.53
CA GLY A 12 14.06 -4.25 11.20
C GLY A 12 13.71 -3.95 9.74
N TRP A 13 12.41 -3.85 9.46
CA TRP A 13 11.87 -3.56 8.13
C TRP A 13 12.14 -2.12 7.71
N ARG A 14 12.62 -1.95 6.48
CA ARG A 14 12.81 -0.64 5.83
C ARG A 14 12.10 -0.62 4.49
N GLY A 15 11.23 0.37 4.30
CA GLY A 15 10.47 0.56 3.08
C GLY A 15 11.13 1.56 2.14
N PHE A 16 11.03 1.29 0.84
CA PHE A 16 11.57 2.09 -0.24
C PHE A 16 10.51 2.22 -1.33
N ASP A 17 10.23 3.47 -1.70
CA ASP A 17 9.29 3.83 -2.76
C ASP A 17 10.07 4.14 -4.05
N PRO A 18 10.16 3.20 -5.00
CA PRO A 18 10.86 3.42 -6.25
C PRO A 18 10.11 4.37 -7.20
N THR A 19 8.82 4.61 -6.98
CA THR A 19 8.02 5.52 -7.82
C THR A 19 8.41 6.97 -7.55
N ASN A 20 8.62 7.30 -6.27
CA ASN A 20 8.97 8.64 -5.83
C ASN A 20 10.46 8.82 -5.49
N GLY A 21 11.26 7.74 -5.54
CA GLY A 21 12.69 7.78 -5.27
C GLY A 21 13.04 8.10 -3.82
N CYS A 22 12.17 7.73 -2.87
CA CYS A 22 12.31 8.05 -1.45
C CYS A 22 12.16 6.81 -0.55
N ALA A 23 12.52 6.96 0.72
CA ALA A 23 12.14 5.98 1.73
C ALA A 23 10.62 6.05 2.00
N ALA A 24 10.02 4.93 2.40
CA ALA A 24 8.63 4.91 2.85
C ALA A 24 8.56 5.44 4.30
N ASN A 25 7.78 6.50 4.49
CA ASN A 25 7.81 7.34 5.69
C ASN A 25 6.42 7.47 6.32
N GLN A 26 6.21 8.53 7.10
CA GLN A 26 4.92 8.89 7.70
C GLN A 26 3.81 9.12 6.66
N ASP A 27 4.18 9.50 5.43
CA ASP A 27 3.25 9.71 4.32
C ASP A 27 2.80 8.40 3.63
N HIS A 28 3.40 7.25 4.01
CA HIS A 28 3.07 5.92 3.48
C HIS A 28 2.30 5.11 4.52
N ILE A 29 0.98 5.13 4.44
CA ILE A 29 0.13 4.34 5.33
C ILE A 29 0.01 2.91 4.81
N ARG A 30 0.50 1.94 5.58
CA ARG A 30 0.41 0.51 5.22
C ARG A 30 -1.01 0.01 5.36
N VAL A 31 -1.59 -0.45 4.26
CA VAL A 31 -2.92 -1.09 4.22
C VAL A 31 -2.86 -2.61 4.06
N ALA A 32 -1.80 -3.14 3.44
CA ALA A 32 -1.54 -4.57 3.26
C ALA A 32 -0.03 -4.80 3.10
N CYS A 33 0.44 -6.02 3.34
CA CYS A 33 1.81 -6.45 3.04
C CYS A 33 1.82 -7.92 2.60
N GLY A 34 2.73 -8.26 1.72
CA GLY A 34 2.86 -9.61 1.19
C GLY A 34 4.12 -9.77 0.36
N ARG A 35 4.47 -11.02 0.04
CA ARG A 35 5.72 -11.31 -0.68
C ARG A 35 5.59 -10.96 -2.16
N ASN A 36 4.38 -11.11 -2.71
CA ASN A 36 4.06 -10.83 -4.09
C ASN A 36 2.84 -9.91 -4.19
N TYR A 37 2.65 -9.32 -5.36
CA TYR A 37 1.49 -8.46 -5.64
C TYR A 37 0.15 -9.14 -5.29
N ILE A 38 0.01 -10.43 -5.55
CA ILE A 38 -1.23 -11.17 -5.27
C ILE A 38 -1.58 -11.27 -3.78
N ASP A 39 -0.60 -11.15 -2.90
CA ASP A 39 -0.79 -11.21 -1.44
C ASP A 39 -1.30 -9.85 -0.89
N ALA A 40 -1.18 -8.77 -1.67
CA ALA A 40 -1.51 -7.40 -1.27
C ALA A 40 -2.33 -6.65 -2.35
N THR A 41 -2.95 -7.39 -3.27
CA THR A 41 -3.76 -6.80 -4.34
C THR A 41 -5.03 -6.17 -3.76
N PRO A 42 -5.43 -4.96 -4.22
CA PRO A 42 -6.66 -4.31 -3.76
C PRO A 42 -7.92 -5.07 -4.17
N THR A 43 -7.83 -5.94 -5.18
CA THR A 43 -8.93 -6.78 -5.66
C THR A 43 -8.45 -8.21 -5.89
N SER A 44 -9.24 -9.20 -5.47
CA SER A 44 -8.95 -10.62 -5.64
C SER A 44 -10.25 -11.41 -5.85
N GLY A 45 -10.22 -12.44 -6.71
CA GLY A 45 -11.37 -13.26 -7.05
C GLY A 45 -11.47 -13.60 -8.54
N THR A 46 -12.52 -14.35 -8.91
CA THR A 46 -12.81 -14.72 -10.30
C THR A 46 -13.79 -13.71 -10.90
N ILE A 47 -13.39 -13.03 -11.97
CA ILE A 47 -14.31 -12.19 -12.76
C ILE A 47 -15.19 -13.13 -13.60
N TYR A 48 -16.48 -13.20 -13.29
CA TYR A 48 -17.43 -13.99 -14.05
C TYR A 48 -17.72 -13.33 -15.41
N LYS A 49 -17.73 -14.11 -16.50
CA LYS A 49 -18.14 -13.63 -17.83
C LYS A 49 -19.57 -13.08 -17.75
N GLY A 50 -19.72 -11.80 -18.10
CA GLY A 50 -20.93 -11.00 -17.86
C GLY A 50 -20.64 -9.66 -17.14
N GLY A 51 -19.40 -9.45 -16.70
CA GLY A 51 -18.92 -8.24 -16.02
C GLY A 51 -19.35 -6.93 -16.67
N GLY A 52 -20.11 -6.14 -15.90
CA GLY A 52 -20.43 -4.75 -16.22
C GLY A 52 -19.24 -3.82 -15.97
N ALA A 53 -19.48 -2.51 -16.07
CA ALA A 53 -18.47 -1.52 -15.73
C ALA A 53 -18.16 -1.55 -14.22
N GLU A 54 -16.88 -1.64 -13.88
CA GLU A 54 -16.39 -1.58 -12.50
C GLU A 54 -15.50 -0.33 -12.32
N SER A 55 -15.56 0.30 -11.16
CA SER A 55 -14.72 1.45 -10.80
C SER A 55 -14.15 1.29 -9.40
N LEU A 56 -12.85 1.55 -9.23
CA LEU A 56 -12.18 1.59 -7.94
C LEU A 56 -11.78 3.04 -7.62
N HIS A 57 -12.25 3.57 -6.49
CA HIS A 57 -11.90 4.89 -5.98
C HIS A 57 -11.11 4.76 -4.68
N VAL A 58 -10.02 5.51 -4.54
CA VAL A 58 -9.14 5.48 -3.37
C VAL A 58 -8.83 6.92 -2.95
N GLU A 59 -9.08 7.26 -1.68
CA GLU A 59 -8.77 8.56 -1.07
C GLU A 59 -8.02 8.32 0.25
N VAL A 60 -7.03 9.17 0.54
CA VAL A 60 -6.34 9.24 1.83
C VAL A 60 -6.51 10.65 2.37
N ARG A 61 -7.02 10.78 3.60
CA ARG A 61 -7.19 12.06 4.29
C ARG A 61 -6.36 12.08 5.57
N MET A 62 -5.51 13.09 5.72
CA MET A 62 -4.79 13.37 6.96
C MET A 62 -5.35 14.66 7.59
N SER A 63 -5.47 14.65 8.90
CA SER A 63 -5.84 15.82 9.69
C SER A 63 -4.97 15.88 10.93
N GLU A 64 -4.45 17.06 11.26
CA GLU A 64 -3.78 17.26 12.54
C GLU A 64 -4.77 17.09 13.68
N VAL A 65 -4.41 16.26 14.66
CA VAL A 65 -5.14 16.19 15.91
C VAL A 65 -4.62 17.34 16.77
N GLN A 66 -5.43 18.39 16.93
CA GLN A 66 -5.15 19.44 17.91
C GLN A 66 -5.13 18.81 19.30
N GLY A 67 -3.96 18.75 19.92
CA GLY A 67 -3.79 18.25 21.28
C GLY A 67 -4.45 19.16 22.31
N GLN A 68 -5.08 18.54 23.30
CA GLN A 68 -5.31 19.13 24.62
C GLN A 68 -3.99 19.21 25.40
#